data_AF-A0A4W3HHP4-F1
#
_entry.id   AF-A0A4W3HHP4-F1
#
_cell.length_a   1.000
_cell.length_b   1.000
_cell.length_c   1.000
_cell.angle_alpha   90.00
_cell.angle_beta   90.00
_cell.angle_gamma   90.00
#
_symmetry.space_group_name_H-M   'P 1'
#
loop_
_entity.id
_entity.type
_entity.pdbx_description
1 polymer ?
#
loop_
_entity_poly.entity_id
_entity_poly.type
_entity_poly.pdbx_seq_one_letter_code
_entity_poly.pdbx_strand_id
1 'polypeptide(L)'
;MNDVIKKVKKKGEWKVLVVDQLSMRMLSSCCKMTDIMTEGVTIVEDINKRREPIPSLEAVYLITPSEESVRALINDFKDPPTSKYRAAHVFFTDSCSDPLFNELVKSRTSKVIKTLTEINIAFLPYESQVYSLDVPDSFQSFYSPHKAQLRTPLLERLAEQIATLCATLKEYPAQRGNIDKNSLSYFSAKSTLRRRNKPERKERISEQTYQLSRWTPLIKDIMEDAIDDKLDAKHYPYISARSTASFSSTAVSARYGHWHKNKTPGEYRTGPRMIAFILGGVSCSEMRCAYEVTQANGKWEVLIGSTHILTPTNFLMDLRHPDFRESSRVTFEDQAPKEE
;
A
#
# COMPACT_ATOMS: atom_id res chain seq x y z
N MET A 1 0.48 -13.21 -9.36
CA MET A 1 1.68 -14.10 -9.33
C MET A 1 1.66 -15.22 -10.36
N ASN A 2 0.52 -15.85 -10.67
CA ASN A 2 0.40 -16.72 -11.85
C ASN A 2 0.81 -15.97 -13.14
N ASP A 3 0.46 -14.69 -13.23
CA ASP A 3 0.79 -13.84 -14.38
C ASP A 3 2.27 -13.52 -14.53
N VAL A 4 3.07 -13.74 -13.47
CA VAL A 4 4.52 -13.62 -13.50
C VAL A 4 5.10 -15.02 -13.66
N ILE A 5 5.12 -15.82 -12.60
CA ILE A 5 5.93 -17.05 -12.55
C ILE A 5 5.43 -18.12 -13.53
N LYS A 6 4.11 -18.36 -13.62
CA LYS A 6 3.58 -19.36 -14.57
C LYS A 6 3.62 -18.90 -16.01
N LYS A 7 3.54 -17.58 -16.26
CA LYS A 7 3.61 -17.01 -17.61
C LYS A 7 4.98 -17.20 -18.25
N VAL A 8 6.05 -17.13 -17.45
CA VAL A 8 7.44 -17.36 -17.92
C VAL A 8 7.90 -18.82 -17.80
N LYS A 9 7.07 -19.71 -17.23
CA LYS A 9 7.42 -21.12 -17.11
C LYS A 9 7.47 -21.79 -18.48
N LYS A 10 8.62 -22.38 -18.78
CA LYS A 10 8.82 -23.27 -19.93
C LYS A 10 9.24 -24.63 -19.40
N LYS A 11 8.67 -25.70 -19.94
CA LYS A 11 8.96 -27.06 -19.48
C LYS A 11 10.45 -27.37 -19.68
N GLY A 12 11.15 -27.74 -18.61
CA GLY A 12 12.56 -28.13 -18.64
C GLY A 12 13.58 -26.99 -18.53
N GLU A 13 13.15 -25.73 -18.44
CA GLU A 13 14.06 -24.60 -18.28
C GLU A 13 13.95 -23.99 -16.87
N TRP A 14 15.10 -23.88 -16.19
CA TRP A 14 15.24 -23.15 -14.94
C TRP A 14 15.49 -21.67 -15.19
N LYS A 15 15.00 -20.81 -14.29
CA LYS A 15 15.19 -19.36 -14.37
C LYS A 15 15.69 -18.79 -13.04
N VAL A 16 16.41 -17.69 -13.13
CA VAL A 16 16.83 -16.87 -11.99
C VAL A 16 15.75 -15.83 -11.72
N LEU A 17 15.33 -15.63 -10.48
CA LEU A 17 14.39 -14.57 -10.10
C LEU A 17 15.18 -13.43 -9.45
N VAL A 18 15.24 -12.27 -10.11
CA VAL A 18 15.90 -11.07 -9.60
C VAL A 18 14.83 -10.12 -9.08
N VAL A 19 14.97 -9.71 -7.82
CA VAL A 19 13.99 -8.84 -7.12
C VAL A 19 14.66 -7.65 -6.47
N ASP A 20 13.91 -6.56 -6.27
CA ASP A 20 14.32 -5.44 -5.42
C ASP A 20 13.79 -5.60 -3.99
N GLN A 21 14.10 -4.66 -3.09
CA GLN A 21 13.70 -4.76 -1.69
C GLN A 21 12.18 -4.77 -1.50
N LEU A 22 11.44 -3.97 -2.27
CA LEU A 22 9.98 -3.91 -2.17
C LEU A 22 9.34 -5.19 -2.73
N SER A 23 9.73 -5.61 -3.93
CA SER A 23 9.20 -6.81 -4.58
C SER A 23 9.57 -8.08 -3.81
N MET A 24 10.76 -8.12 -3.20
CA MET A 24 11.16 -9.21 -2.32
C MET A 24 10.21 -9.33 -1.12
N ARG A 25 9.87 -8.20 -0.48
CA ARG A 25 8.91 -8.19 0.63
C ARG A 25 7.52 -8.61 0.17
N MET A 26 7.05 -8.10 -0.97
CA MET A 26 5.77 -8.50 -1.56
C MET A 26 5.71 -10.01 -1.82
N LEU A 27 6.77 -10.56 -2.41
CA LEU A 27 6.86 -11.97 -2.74
C LEU A 27 6.89 -12.84 -1.47
N SER A 28 7.69 -12.44 -0.48
CA SER A 28 7.80 -13.12 0.82
C SER A 28 6.48 -13.12 1.60
N SER A 29 5.66 -12.07 1.45
CA SER A 29 4.36 -11.96 2.12
C SER A 29 3.32 -12.95 1.61
N CYS A 30 3.37 -13.36 0.34
CA CYS A 30 2.29 -14.15 -0.26
C CYS A 30 2.71 -15.47 -0.93
N CYS A 31 4.01 -15.75 -1.06
CA CYS A 31 4.50 -17.02 -1.57
C CYS A 31 5.65 -17.58 -0.73
N LYS A 32 5.65 -18.91 -0.56
CA LYS A 32 6.77 -19.62 0.05
C LYS A 32 7.84 -19.89 -1.00
N MET A 33 9.08 -20.02 -0.55
CA MET A 33 10.21 -20.38 -1.42
C MET A 33 9.96 -21.69 -2.18
N THR A 34 9.28 -22.66 -1.57
CA THR A 34 8.87 -23.92 -2.19
C THR A 34 7.96 -23.73 -3.39
N ASP A 35 7.04 -22.77 -3.31
CA ASP A 35 6.05 -22.49 -4.36
C ASP A 35 6.75 -21.88 -5.57
N ILE A 36 7.71 -20.99 -5.31
CA ILE A 36 8.50 -20.33 -6.35
C ILE A 36 9.42 -21.34 -7.04
N MET A 37 10.08 -22.22 -6.27
CA MET A 37 10.98 -23.23 -6.83
C MET A 37 10.27 -24.28 -7.68
N THR A 38 9.09 -24.73 -7.25
CA THR A 38 8.27 -25.71 -8.00
C THR A 38 7.79 -25.14 -9.35
N GLU A 39 7.77 -23.82 -9.48
CA GLU A 39 7.36 -23.12 -10.69
C GLU A 39 8.51 -22.79 -11.66
N GLY A 40 9.70 -23.36 -11.45
CA GLY A 40 10.82 -23.29 -12.39
C GLY A 40 11.83 -22.17 -12.11
N VAL A 41 11.80 -21.60 -10.90
CA VAL A 41 12.83 -20.68 -10.41
C VAL A 41 13.85 -21.48 -9.59
N THR A 42 15.14 -21.31 -9.86
CA THR A 42 16.21 -22.02 -9.12
C THR A 42 16.78 -21.20 -7.98
N ILE A 43 16.92 -19.89 -8.17
CA ILE A 43 17.54 -18.98 -7.21
C ILE A 43 16.82 -17.63 -7.24
N VAL A 44 16.71 -17.01 -6.06
CA VAL A 44 16.19 -15.65 -5.89
C VAL A 44 17.35 -14.75 -5.49
N GLU A 45 17.60 -13.70 -6.26
CA GLU A 45 18.69 -12.75 -6.04
C GLU A 45 18.18 -11.31 -5.89
N ASP A 46 18.92 -10.50 -5.13
CA ASP A 46 18.65 -9.08 -4.96
C ASP A 46 19.37 -8.27 -6.04
N ILE A 47 18.63 -7.42 -6.77
CA ILE A 47 19.16 -6.61 -7.87
C ILE A 47 20.28 -5.66 -7.42
N ASN A 48 20.23 -5.18 -6.17
CA ASN A 48 21.17 -4.21 -5.63
C ASN A 48 22.47 -4.84 -5.14
N LYS A 49 22.52 -6.17 -5.01
CA LYS A 49 23.71 -6.90 -4.56
C LYS A 49 24.53 -7.36 -5.76
N ARG A 50 25.84 -7.57 -5.54
CA ARG A 50 26.73 -8.17 -6.53
C ARG A 50 26.36 -9.65 -6.69
N ARG A 51 25.99 -10.03 -7.91
CA ARG A 51 25.53 -11.37 -8.30
C ARG A 51 26.55 -12.07 -9.19
N GLU A 52 26.55 -13.39 -9.23
CA GLU A 52 27.42 -14.15 -10.13
C GLU A 52 26.81 -14.24 -11.54
N PRO A 53 27.60 -14.06 -12.63
CA PRO A 53 27.08 -14.23 -13.98
C PRO A 53 26.72 -15.71 -14.25
N ILE A 54 25.47 -15.98 -14.61
CA ILE A 54 24.98 -17.29 -15.05
C ILE A 54 24.39 -17.15 -16.47
N PRO A 55 25.23 -16.99 -17.51
CA PRO A 55 24.79 -16.68 -18.86
C PRO A 55 24.00 -17.81 -19.55
N SER A 56 23.95 -19.01 -18.97
CA SER A 56 23.16 -20.14 -19.49
C SER A 56 21.67 -20.02 -19.16
N LEU A 57 21.30 -19.33 -18.08
CA LEU A 57 19.93 -19.22 -17.58
C LEU A 57 19.28 -17.90 -17.99
N GLU A 58 17.95 -17.90 -18.07
CA GLU A 58 17.16 -16.68 -18.24
C GLU A 58 16.80 -16.10 -16.87
N ALA A 59 16.72 -14.77 -16.79
CA ALA A 59 16.33 -14.08 -15.58
C ALA A 59 14.93 -13.48 -15.68
N VAL A 60 14.16 -13.60 -14.61
CA VAL A 60 12.88 -12.95 -14.37
C VAL A 60 13.15 -11.80 -13.40
N TYR A 61 12.99 -10.57 -13.87
CA TYR A 61 13.11 -9.36 -13.06
C TYR A 61 11.73 -8.97 -12.57
N LEU A 62 11.50 -9.03 -11.27
CA LEU A 62 10.32 -8.46 -10.62
C LEU A 62 10.80 -7.29 -9.76
N ILE A 63 10.67 -6.08 -10.30
CA ILE A 63 11.31 -4.89 -9.74
C ILE A 63 10.37 -3.68 -9.78
N THR A 64 10.58 -2.74 -8.87
CA THR A 64 9.94 -1.43 -8.92
C THR A 64 10.58 -0.60 -10.02
N PRO A 65 9.81 0.18 -10.81
CA PRO A 65 10.34 1.08 -11.84
C PRO A 65 11.03 2.31 -11.23
N SER A 66 12.02 2.08 -10.36
CA SER A 66 12.91 3.11 -9.80
C SER A 66 14.15 3.27 -10.68
N GLU A 67 14.74 4.46 -10.64
CA GLU A 67 15.98 4.77 -11.36
C GLU A 67 17.12 3.82 -10.97
N GLU A 68 17.22 3.46 -9.69
CA GLU A 68 18.20 2.49 -9.17
C GLU A 68 18.01 1.09 -9.79
N SER A 69 16.79 0.58 -9.76
CA SER A 69 16.47 -0.77 -10.26
C SER A 69 16.62 -0.86 -11.77
N VAL A 70 16.15 0.15 -12.51
CA VAL A 70 16.27 0.20 -13.98
C VAL A 70 17.73 0.32 -14.40
N ARG A 71 18.53 1.15 -13.72
CA ARG A 71 19.97 1.24 -14.00
C ARG A 71 20.72 -0.03 -13.66
N ALA A 72 20.39 -0.68 -12.55
CA ALA A 72 20.98 -1.97 -12.19
C ALA A 72 20.66 -3.05 -13.25
N LEU A 73 19.43 -3.08 -13.74
CA LEU A 73 19.03 -3.92 -14.87
C LEU A 73 19.83 -3.59 -16.14
N ILE A 74 20.03 -2.32 -16.47
CA ILE A 74 20.84 -1.91 -17.63
C ILE A 74 22.31 -2.35 -17.47
N ASN A 75 22.85 -2.24 -16.25
CA ASN A 75 24.23 -2.63 -15.95
C ASN A 75 24.47 -4.14 -16.08
N ASP A 76 23.47 -4.98 -15.83
CA ASP A 76 23.57 -6.44 -15.99
C ASP A 76 23.81 -6.89 -17.45
N PHE A 77 23.45 -6.05 -18.43
CA PHE A 77 23.52 -6.34 -19.87
C PHE A 77 24.32 -5.31 -20.67
N LYS A 78 25.06 -4.43 -20.01
CA LYS A 78 25.86 -3.37 -20.66
C LYS A 78 26.95 -3.97 -21.56
N ASP A 79 27.65 -4.98 -21.04
CA ASP A 79 28.80 -5.62 -21.65
C ASP A 79 28.45 -7.07 -22.04
N PRO A 80 28.46 -7.44 -23.34
CA PRO A 80 28.13 -8.79 -23.80
C PRO A 80 28.96 -9.93 -23.18
N PRO A 81 30.30 -9.82 -23.00
CA PRO A 81 31.09 -10.92 -22.45
C PRO A 81 30.89 -11.11 -20.95
N THR A 82 30.41 -10.09 -20.23
CA THR A 82 30.14 -10.14 -18.78
C THR A 82 28.66 -10.11 -18.47
N SER A 83 27.81 -10.35 -19.48
CA SER A 83 26.37 -10.36 -19.32
C SER A 83 25.95 -11.42 -18.31
N LYS A 84 25.10 -11.00 -17.35
CA LYS A 84 24.74 -11.85 -16.22
C LYS A 84 23.87 -13.04 -16.62
N TYR A 85 23.00 -12.88 -17.60
CA TYR A 85 21.98 -13.86 -17.94
C TYR A 85 21.78 -13.95 -19.46
N ARG A 86 21.17 -15.04 -19.93
CA ARG A 86 20.89 -15.28 -21.36
C ARG A 86 19.88 -14.30 -21.95
N ALA A 87 18.84 -14.00 -21.17
CA ALA A 87 17.72 -13.16 -21.56
C ALA A 87 17.01 -12.61 -20.30
N ALA A 88 16.25 -11.52 -20.47
CA ALA A 88 15.53 -10.87 -19.39
C ALA A 88 14.01 -10.90 -19.61
N HIS A 89 13.27 -11.24 -18.56
CA HIS A 89 11.82 -11.13 -18.47
C HIS A 89 11.49 -10.09 -17.41
N VAL A 90 11.12 -8.87 -17.83
CA VAL A 90 10.93 -7.73 -16.93
C VAL A 90 9.45 -7.59 -16.57
N PHE A 91 9.19 -7.57 -15.27
CA PHE A 91 7.89 -7.33 -14.65
C PHE A 91 8.03 -6.14 -13.70
N PHE A 92 7.41 -5.02 -14.07
CA PHE A 92 7.39 -3.84 -13.20
C PHE A 92 6.23 -3.93 -12.20
N THR A 93 6.51 -3.64 -10.93
CA THR A 93 5.48 -3.62 -9.87
C THR A 93 4.43 -2.54 -10.10
N ASP A 94 4.85 -1.41 -10.65
CA ASP A 94 4.01 -0.23 -10.94
C ASP A 94 4.26 0.27 -12.37
N SER A 95 3.53 1.32 -12.77
CA SER A 95 3.67 2.00 -14.06
C SER A 95 5.06 2.62 -14.19
N CYS A 96 5.76 2.32 -15.28
CA CYS A 96 7.09 2.87 -15.51
C CYS A 96 6.99 4.27 -16.13
N SER A 97 7.76 5.23 -15.62
CA SER A 97 7.77 6.58 -16.19
C SER A 97 8.41 6.57 -17.58
N ASP A 98 7.83 7.35 -18.51
CA ASP A 98 8.33 7.53 -19.87
C ASP A 98 9.85 7.81 -19.97
N PRO A 99 10.48 8.66 -19.12
CA PRO A 99 11.92 8.89 -19.21
C PRO A 99 12.73 7.61 -18.92
N LEU A 100 12.38 6.85 -17.87
CA LEU A 100 13.06 5.61 -17.52
C LEU A 100 12.84 4.53 -18.57
N PHE A 101 11.62 4.44 -19.12
CA PHE A 101 11.31 3.52 -20.19
C PHE A 101 12.13 3.81 -21.45
N ASN A 102 12.24 5.10 -21.83
CA ASN A 102 13.06 5.52 -22.97
C ASN A 102 14.55 5.24 -22.76
N GLU A 103 15.07 5.42 -21.54
CA GLU A 103 16.45 5.04 -21.18
C GLU A 103 16.68 3.53 -21.35
N LEU A 104 15.73 2.70 -20.87
CA LEU A 104 15.78 1.25 -21.01
C LEU A 104 15.76 0.80 -22.48
N VAL A 105 14.90 1.39 -23.31
CA VAL A 105 14.79 1.03 -24.74
C VAL A 105 16.06 1.43 -25.52
N LYS A 106 16.66 2.58 -25.19
CA LYS A 106 17.93 3.04 -25.80
C LYS A 106 19.12 2.17 -25.41
N SER A 107 19.06 1.53 -24.24
CA SER A 107 20.11 0.64 -23.77
C SER A 107 20.19 -0.65 -24.60
N ARG A 108 21.32 -1.37 -24.50
CA ARG A 108 21.48 -2.69 -25.15
C ARG A 108 20.54 -3.74 -24.57
N THR A 109 20.03 -3.53 -23.35
CA THR A 109 19.12 -4.43 -22.65
C THR A 109 17.84 -4.70 -23.46
N SER A 110 17.40 -3.75 -24.29
CA SER A 110 16.23 -3.92 -25.17
C SER A 110 16.34 -5.14 -26.10
N LYS A 111 17.55 -5.55 -26.50
CA LYS A 111 17.77 -6.71 -27.38
C LYS A 111 17.62 -8.06 -26.68
N VAL A 112 17.82 -8.10 -25.37
CA VAL A 112 17.75 -9.33 -24.55
C VAL A 112 16.43 -9.49 -23.82
N ILE A 113 15.62 -8.43 -23.74
CA ILE A 113 14.30 -8.45 -23.13
C ILE A 113 13.34 -9.27 -24.01
N LYS A 114 12.80 -10.35 -23.45
CA LYS A 114 11.80 -11.20 -24.11
C LYS A 114 10.37 -10.82 -23.75
N THR A 115 10.16 -10.35 -22.52
CA THR A 115 8.85 -9.90 -22.04
C THR A 115 9.04 -8.66 -21.20
N LEU A 116 8.24 -7.64 -21.43
CA LEU A 116 8.13 -6.45 -20.59
C LEU A 116 6.66 -6.24 -20.30
N THR A 117 6.27 -6.34 -19.04
CA THR A 117 4.88 -6.13 -18.62
C THR A 117 4.81 -5.48 -17.23
N GLU A 118 3.77 -4.72 -16.99
CA GLU A 118 3.47 -4.14 -15.69
C GLU A 118 2.45 -5.02 -14.98
N ILE A 119 2.66 -5.30 -13.68
CA ILE A 119 1.72 -6.10 -12.88
C ILE A 119 0.74 -5.22 -12.10
N ASN A 120 1.05 -3.94 -11.89
CA ASN A 120 0.24 -2.99 -11.12
C ASN A 120 -0.17 -3.56 -9.77
N ILE A 121 0.82 -4.01 -9.00
CA ILE A 121 0.68 -4.41 -7.61
C ILE A 121 1.79 -3.66 -6.87
N ALA A 122 1.43 -2.62 -6.15
CA ALA A 122 2.37 -1.76 -5.45
C ALA A 122 2.03 -1.63 -3.95
N PHE A 123 1.56 -2.72 -3.35
CA PHE A 123 1.25 -2.81 -1.92
C PHE A 123 1.72 -4.15 -1.34
N LEU A 124 1.98 -4.16 -0.02
CA LEU A 124 2.29 -5.36 0.75
C LEU A 124 1.01 -5.94 1.37
N PRO A 125 0.58 -7.16 0.99
CA PRO A 125 -0.44 -7.89 1.75
C PRO A 125 0.19 -8.37 3.06
N TYR A 126 0.03 -7.61 4.14
CA TYR A 126 0.65 -7.93 5.42
C TYR A 126 -0.07 -9.09 6.11
N GLU A 127 -1.41 -9.03 6.12
CA GLU A 127 -2.30 -10.08 6.61
C GLU A 127 -3.53 -10.19 5.69
N SER A 128 -4.45 -11.12 5.98
CA SER A 128 -5.67 -11.30 5.17
C SER A 128 -6.54 -10.06 5.09
N GLN A 129 -6.57 -9.24 6.14
CA GLN A 129 -7.35 -8.00 6.19
C GLN A 129 -6.49 -6.74 6.31
N VAL A 130 -5.16 -6.88 6.28
CA VAL A 130 -4.24 -5.75 6.47
C VAL A 130 -3.27 -5.61 5.31
N TYR A 131 -3.18 -4.40 4.76
CA TYR A 131 -2.19 -4.05 3.74
C TYR A 131 -1.34 -2.85 4.14
N SER A 132 -0.11 -2.79 3.63
CA SER A 132 0.81 -1.67 3.87
C SER A 132 1.37 -1.17 2.54
N LEU A 133 1.50 0.15 2.38
CA LEU A 133 2.18 0.74 1.21
C LEU A 133 3.69 0.85 1.37
N ASP A 134 4.20 0.48 2.55
CA ASP A 134 5.62 0.31 2.82
C ASP A 134 6.46 1.58 2.63
N VAL A 135 5.92 2.70 3.09
CA VAL A 135 6.55 4.01 3.06
C VAL A 135 6.81 4.47 4.52
N PRO A 136 7.91 4.02 5.16
CA PRO A 136 8.20 4.40 6.54
C PRO A 136 8.45 5.91 6.69
N ASP A 137 9.10 6.53 5.70
CA ASP A 137 9.37 7.99 5.68
C ASP A 137 8.11 8.87 5.53
N SER A 138 6.94 8.24 5.36
CA SER A 138 5.66 8.94 5.27
C SER A 138 5.38 9.75 6.53
N PHE A 139 5.72 9.24 7.73
CA PHE A 139 5.48 9.94 8.98
C PHE A 139 6.18 11.31 8.98
N GLN A 140 7.48 11.32 8.69
CA GLN A 140 8.24 12.55 8.58
C GLN A 140 7.70 13.46 7.46
N SER A 141 7.38 12.88 6.31
CA SER A 141 6.96 13.66 5.14
C SER A 141 5.62 14.35 5.34
N PHE A 142 4.69 13.73 6.08
CA PHE A 142 3.37 14.31 6.36
C PHE A 142 3.34 15.24 7.57
N TYR A 143 4.06 14.89 8.63
CA TYR A 143 3.99 15.63 9.91
C TYR A 143 5.12 16.64 10.10
N SER A 144 6.23 16.56 9.36
CA SER A 144 7.28 17.59 9.42
C SER A 144 6.86 18.86 8.69
N PRO A 145 6.97 20.05 9.32
CA PRO A 145 6.72 21.31 8.66
C PRO A 145 7.75 21.61 7.54
N HIS A 146 8.96 21.06 7.65
CA HIS A 146 10.04 21.31 6.68
C HIS A 146 9.84 20.57 5.35
N LYS A 147 9.04 19.50 5.34
CA LYS A 147 8.77 18.68 4.15
C LYS A 147 7.41 18.98 3.50
N ALA A 148 6.78 20.10 3.85
CA ALA A 148 5.42 20.43 3.41
C ALA A 148 5.22 20.43 1.89
N GLN A 149 6.26 20.78 1.11
CA GLN A 149 6.23 20.79 -0.36
C GLN A 149 6.24 19.37 -0.98
N LEU A 150 6.81 18.38 -0.29
CA LEU A 150 6.90 17.00 -0.78
C LEU A 150 5.62 16.20 -0.55
N ARG A 151 4.64 16.75 0.18
CA ARG A 151 3.39 16.05 0.53
C ARG A 151 2.52 15.75 -0.69
N THR A 152 2.38 16.70 -1.61
CA THR A 152 1.52 16.54 -2.80
C THR A 152 1.97 15.38 -3.69
N PRO A 153 3.23 15.33 -4.17
CA PRO A 153 3.66 14.20 -5.01
C PRO A 153 3.65 12.87 -4.25
N LEU A 154 3.86 12.89 -2.93
CA LEU A 154 3.74 11.69 -2.12
C LEU A 154 2.28 11.20 -2.06
N LEU A 155 1.30 12.10 -1.89
CA LEU A 155 -0.13 11.72 -1.89
C LEU A 155 -0.58 11.15 -3.23
N GLU A 156 -0.11 11.72 -4.35
CA GLU A 156 -0.38 11.20 -5.69
C GLU A 156 0.14 9.77 -5.83
N ARG A 157 1.40 9.53 -5.43
CA ARG A 157 1.98 8.18 -5.43
C ARG A 157 1.22 7.21 -4.53
N LEU A 158 0.83 7.62 -3.32
CA LEU A 158 0.03 6.76 -2.44
C LEU A 158 -1.36 6.46 -3.05
N ALA A 159 -1.98 7.42 -3.73
CA ALA A 159 -3.26 7.22 -4.40
C ALA A 159 -3.15 6.21 -5.55
N GLU A 160 -2.07 6.26 -6.34
CA GLU A 160 -1.76 5.26 -7.38
C GLU A 160 -1.61 3.87 -6.75
N GLN A 161 -0.83 3.73 -5.68
CA GLN A 161 -0.68 2.45 -4.98
C GLN A 161 -2.01 1.92 -4.42
N ILE A 162 -2.86 2.78 -3.84
CA ILE A 162 -4.21 2.38 -3.38
C ILE A 162 -5.07 1.96 -4.58
N ALA A 163 -4.96 2.64 -5.71
CA ALA A 163 -5.66 2.25 -6.93
C ALA A 163 -5.23 0.86 -7.41
N THR A 164 -3.94 0.48 -7.26
CA THR A 164 -3.48 -0.89 -7.57
C THR A 164 -4.15 -1.96 -6.69
N LEU A 165 -4.40 -1.66 -5.42
CA LEU A 165 -5.16 -2.55 -4.52
C LEU A 165 -6.61 -2.71 -5.01
N CYS A 166 -7.29 -1.60 -5.28
CA CYS A 166 -8.65 -1.62 -5.82
C CYS A 166 -8.74 -2.41 -7.13
N ALA A 167 -7.77 -2.22 -8.03
CA ALA A 167 -7.66 -2.96 -9.28
C ALA A 167 -7.43 -4.47 -9.06
N THR A 168 -6.56 -4.83 -8.12
CA THR A 168 -6.27 -6.22 -7.76
C THR A 168 -7.50 -6.93 -7.20
N LEU A 169 -8.29 -6.23 -6.38
CA LEU A 169 -9.53 -6.74 -5.81
C LEU A 169 -10.71 -6.70 -6.79
N LYS A 170 -10.57 -5.99 -7.92
CA LYS A 170 -11.64 -5.68 -8.89
C LYS A 170 -12.82 -4.94 -8.26
N GLU A 171 -12.53 -4.09 -7.28
CA GLU A 171 -13.52 -3.31 -6.53
C GLU A 171 -13.37 -1.82 -6.88
N TYR A 172 -14.50 -1.11 -6.96
CA TYR A 172 -14.52 0.34 -7.16
C TYR A 172 -15.27 1.00 -5.99
N PRO A 173 -14.60 1.19 -4.83
CA PRO A 173 -15.26 1.68 -3.62
C PRO A 173 -15.64 3.15 -3.76
N ALA A 174 -16.77 3.53 -3.15
CA ALA A 174 -17.12 4.93 -2.97
C ALA A 174 -16.09 5.59 -2.03
N GLN A 175 -15.38 6.60 -2.54
CA GLN A 175 -14.31 7.25 -1.78
C GLN A 175 -14.90 8.13 -0.66
N ARG A 176 -14.60 7.81 0.60
CA ARG A 176 -14.97 8.63 1.76
C ARG A 176 -13.70 9.14 2.41
N GLY A 177 -13.45 10.43 2.34
CA GLY A 177 -12.26 11.05 2.92
C GLY A 177 -12.62 11.95 4.09
N ASN A 178 -11.92 11.83 5.22
CA ASN A 178 -11.93 12.88 6.23
C ASN A 178 -11.07 14.03 5.71
N ILE A 179 -11.62 14.78 4.76
CA ILE A 179 -10.99 15.95 4.19
C ILE A 179 -11.49 17.14 4.97
N ASP A 180 -10.83 17.36 6.10
CA ASP A 180 -10.75 18.70 6.66
C ASP A 180 -10.15 19.60 5.56
N LYS A 181 -10.98 20.39 4.87
CA LYS A 181 -10.49 21.44 3.95
C LYS A 181 -9.49 22.41 4.62
N ASN A 182 -9.41 22.36 5.95
CA ASN A 182 -8.47 23.09 6.79
C ASN A 182 -7.19 22.32 7.16
N SER A 183 -7.05 21.00 6.98
CA SER A 183 -5.83 20.29 7.40
C SER A 183 -4.64 20.52 6.46
N LEU A 184 -4.89 20.90 5.20
CA LEU A 184 -3.86 21.35 4.27
C LEU A 184 -3.39 22.80 4.53
N SER A 185 -4.26 23.66 5.10
CA SER A 185 -3.97 25.07 5.41
C SER A 185 -3.54 25.34 6.87
N TYR A 186 -3.87 24.45 7.83
CA TYR A 186 -3.57 24.65 9.26
C TYR A 186 -2.08 24.57 9.61
N PHE A 187 -1.25 23.92 8.79
CA PHE A 187 0.18 23.80 9.08
C PHE A 187 1.01 25.02 8.62
N SER A 188 0.39 25.98 7.93
CA SER A 188 1.05 27.19 7.43
C SER A 188 0.66 28.49 8.15
N ALA A 189 -0.29 28.49 9.08
CA ALA A 189 -0.68 29.74 9.76
C ALA A 189 -1.18 29.50 11.19
N LYS A 190 -0.44 30.07 12.15
CA LYS A 190 -0.79 30.39 13.55
C LYS A 190 -1.72 29.40 14.26
N SER A 191 -1.13 28.64 15.17
CA SER A 191 -1.79 27.82 16.20
C SER A 191 -2.77 28.64 17.03
N THR A 192 -4.05 28.55 16.70
CA THR A 192 -5.14 28.60 17.69
C THR A 192 -5.85 27.25 17.65
N LEU A 193 -5.55 26.40 18.64
CA LEU A 193 -6.31 25.18 18.91
C LEU A 193 -7.72 25.60 19.36
N ARG A 194 -8.64 25.79 18.40
CA ARG A 194 -10.06 25.67 18.74
C ARG A 194 -10.31 24.21 19.11
N ARG A 195 -10.71 23.96 20.37
CA ARG A 195 -11.22 22.65 20.81
C ARG A 195 -12.26 22.17 19.81
N ARG A 196 -11.91 21.14 19.04
CA ARG A 196 -12.87 20.42 18.18
C ARG A 196 -13.89 19.73 19.07
N ASN A 197 -15.15 19.74 18.66
CA ASN A 197 -16.13 18.81 19.20
C ASN A 197 -15.62 17.40 18.87
N LYS A 198 -15.22 16.65 19.89
CA LYS A 198 -14.81 15.26 19.71
C LYS A 198 -16.03 14.49 19.19
N PRO A 199 -15.88 13.62 18.17
CA PRO A 199 -16.97 12.74 17.79
C PRO A 199 -17.44 11.95 19.02
N GLU A 200 -18.76 11.87 19.20
CA GLU A 200 -19.37 11.19 20.32
C GLU A 200 -18.95 9.71 20.29
N ARG A 201 -18.33 9.26 21.37
CA ARG A 201 -17.78 7.90 21.45
C ARG A 201 -18.92 6.94 21.75
N LYS A 202 -19.01 5.83 21.00
CA LYS A 202 -19.95 4.77 21.32
C LYS A 202 -19.61 4.17 22.68
N GLU A 203 -20.57 4.16 23.59
CA GLU A 203 -20.42 3.53 24.89
C GLU A 203 -20.53 2.01 24.72
N ARG A 204 -19.51 1.29 25.17
CA ARG A 204 -19.41 -0.16 25.00
C ARG A 204 -19.46 -0.80 26.37
N ILE A 205 -20.67 -1.08 26.82
CA ILE A 205 -20.95 -1.74 28.10
C ILE A 205 -21.30 -3.20 27.77
N SER A 206 -20.30 -4.08 27.63
CA SER A 206 -20.53 -5.53 27.76
C SER A 206 -19.29 -6.27 28.24
N GLU A 207 -19.57 -7.40 28.89
CA GLU A 207 -18.86 -8.02 30.00
C GLU A 207 -17.58 -8.78 29.60
N GLN A 208 -16.63 -8.90 30.56
CA GLN A 208 -15.39 -9.68 30.49
C GLN A 208 -14.21 -9.13 29.67
N THR A 209 -13.99 -7.80 29.62
CA THR A 209 -12.69 -7.26 29.17
C THR A 209 -11.94 -6.65 30.34
N TYR A 210 -10.75 -7.18 30.64
CA TYR A 210 -9.80 -6.72 31.66
C TYR A 210 -9.84 -5.19 31.82
N GLN A 211 -10.22 -4.72 33.01
CA GLN A 211 -10.55 -3.32 33.32
C GLN A 211 -9.40 -2.29 33.18
N LEU A 212 -8.23 -2.70 32.67
CA LEU A 212 -7.00 -1.90 32.69
C LEU A 212 -6.58 -1.32 31.33
N SER A 213 -7.23 -1.68 30.21
CA SER A 213 -6.97 -1.06 28.90
C SER A 213 -8.27 -0.60 28.22
N ARG A 214 -8.75 0.57 28.65
CA ARG A 214 -10.03 1.18 28.22
C ARG A 214 -9.99 1.90 26.86
N TRP A 215 -8.87 1.88 26.14
CA TRP A 215 -8.76 2.63 24.90
C TRP A 215 -9.24 1.83 23.69
N THR A 216 -10.44 2.14 23.20
CA THR A 216 -10.88 1.73 21.87
C THR A 216 -10.36 2.75 20.84
N PRO A 217 -9.66 2.33 19.78
CA PRO A 217 -9.29 3.20 18.67
C PRO A 217 -10.50 3.84 17.97
N LEU A 218 -10.37 5.12 17.61
CA LEU A 218 -11.45 5.88 16.96
C LEU A 218 -11.90 5.25 15.63
N ILE A 219 -10.98 4.60 14.93
CA ILE A 219 -11.27 3.93 13.66
C ILE A 219 -12.37 2.87 13.78
N LYS A 220 -12.51 2.23 14.96
CA LYS A 220 -13.54 1.21 15.16
C LYS A 220 -14.95 1.81 15.11
N ASP A 221 -15.14 2.97 15.76
CA ASP A 221 -16.41 3.69 15.74
C ASP A 221 -16.73 4.17 14.31
N ILE A 222 -15.72 4.68 13.59
CA ILE A 222 -15.83 5.11 12.18
C ILE A 222 -16.21 3.95 11.27
N MET A 223 -15.61 2.76 11.44
CA MET A 223 -15.92 1.57 10.64
C MET A 223 -17.36 1.11 10.87
N GLU A 224 -17.81 1.05 12.13
CA GLU A 224 -19.18 0.68 12.47
C GLU A 224 -20.19 1.69 11.90
N ASP A 225 -19.95 2.99 12.06
CA ASP A 225 -20.83 4.04 11.52
C ASP A 225 -20.85 4.07 10.00
N ALA A 226 -19.72 3.75 9.35
CA ALA A 226 -19.67 3.64 7.90
C ALA A 226 -20.47 2.45 7.37
N ILE A 227 -20.47 1.32 8.09
CA ILE A 227 -21.25 0.12 7.77
C ILE A 227 -22.75 0.34 8.00
N ASP A 228 -23.11 1.03 9.09
CA ASP A 228 -24.49 1.40 9.43
C ASP A 228 -25.04 2.60 8.63
N ASP A 229 -24.21 3.21 7.77
CA ASP A 229 -24.50 4.42 7.00
C ASP A 229 -24.90 5.64 7.87
N LYS A 230 -24.39 5.68 9.11
CA LYS A 230 -24.57 6.77 10.10
C LYS A 230 -23.39 7.75 10.15
N LEU A 231 -22.44 7.61 9.23
CA LEU A 231 -21.25 8.44 9.20
C LEU A 231 -21.59 9.91 8.87
N ASP A 232 -21.11 10.85 9.68
CA ASP A 232 -21.41 12.27 9.50
C ASP A 232 -20.86 12.82 8.17
N ALA A 233 -21.78 13.23 7.30
CA ALA A 233 -21.50 13.80 5.98
C ALA A 233 -20.69 15.11 6.03
N LYS A 234 -20.68 15.82 7.16
CA LYS A 234 -19.91 17.05 7.32
C LYS A 234 -18.41 16.79 7.45
N HIS A 235 -18.05 15.73 8.18
CA HIS A 235 -16.65 15.34 8.41
C HIS A 235 -16.10 14.46 7.28
N TYR A 236 -16.96 13.77 6.56
CA TYR A 236 -16.60 12.94 5.40
C TYR A 236 -17.31 13.44 4.13
N PRO A 237 -16.94 14.64 3.63
CA PRO A 237 -17.38 15.05 2.30
C PRO A 237 -16.90 14.02 1.26
N TYR A 238 -17.51 14.00 0.08
CA TYR A 238 -17.37 12.93 -0.94
C TYR A 238 -18.20 11.66 -0.71
N ILE A 239 -19.37 11.78 -0.07
CA ILE A 239 -20.41 10.75 -0.23
C ILE A 239 -20.85 10.77 -1.70
N SER A 240 -20.20 9.98 -2.55
CA SER A 240 -20.85 9.49 -3.75
C SER A 240 -22.04 8.70 -3.23
N ALA A 241 -23.24 9.27 -3.33
CA ALA A 241 -24.46 8.57 -2.99
C ALA A 241 -24.37 7.21 -3.68
N ARG A 242 -24.49 6.13 -2.90
CA ARG A 242 -24.57 4.78 -3.46
C ARG A 242 -25.73 4.83 -4.43
N SER A 243 -25.48 4.99 -5.73
CA SER A 243 -26.58 5.09 -6.67
C SER A 243 -27.25 3.73 -6.58
N THR A 244 -28.51 3.72 -6.17
CA THR A 244 -29.41 2.59 -6.32
C THR A 244 -29.78 2.46 -7.81
N ALA A 245 -28.80 2.61 -8.70
CA ALA A 245 -28.96 2.30 -10.10
C ALA A 245 -28.87 0.78 -10.19
N SER A 246 -30.02 0.15 -10.40
CA SER A 246 -30.15 -1.19 -10.96
C SER A 246 -29.08 -1.40 -12.03
N PHE A 247 -28.11 -2.26 -11.74
CA PHE A 247 -27.00 -2.57 -12.62
C PHE A 247 -27.52 -3.24 -13.90
N SER A 248 -27.78 -2.43 -14.93
CA SER A 248 -27.83 -2.92 -16.31
C SER A 248 -26.69 -2.28 -17.10
N SER A 249 -25.89 -3.15 -17.71
CA SER A 249 -24.75 -2.92 -18.61
C SER A 249 -23.39 -2.61 -17.95
N THR A 250 -22.59 -3.68 -17.92
CA THR A 250 -21.14 -3.70 -17.75
C THR A 250 -20.43 -3.00 -18.91
N ALA A 251 -19.69 -1.94 -18.61
CA ALA A 251 -18.58 -1.51 -19.46
C ALA A 251 -17.34 -2.33 -19.10
N VAL A 252 -17.09 -3.38 -19.89
CA VAL A 252 -15.92 -4.25 -19.76
C VAL A 252 -14.77 -3.62 -20.55
N SER A 253 -13.67 -3.26 -19.88
CA SER A 253 -12.39 -3.08 -20.58
C SER A 253 -11.97 -4.41 -21.18
N ALA A 254 -11.88 -4.47 -22.51
CA ALA A 254 -11.74 -5.68 -23.32
C ALA A 254 -10.36 -6.37 -23.23
N ARG A 255 -9.64 -6.28 -22.11
CA ARG A 255 -8.28 -6.83 -22.00
C ARG A 255 -7.99 -7.42 -20.62
N TYR A 256 -8.68 -8.49 -20.22
CA TYR A 256 -8.06 -9.48 -19.32
C TYR A 256 -8.83 -10.81 -19.34
N GLY A 257 -8.09 -11.90 -19.49
CA GLY A 257 -8.59 -13.25 -19.67
C GLY A 257 -9.35 -13.84 -18.47
N HIS A 258 -10.05 -14.91 -18.77
CA HIS A 258 -11.17 -15.52 -18.06
C HIS A 258 -10.72 -16.43 -16.88
N TRP A 259 -9.94 -15.90 -15.93
CA TRP A 259 -9.25 -16.66 -14.87
C TRP A 259 -10.13 -17.23 -13.73
N HIS A 260 -11.41 -16.84 -13.64
CA HIS A 260 -12.26 -17.16 -12.47
C HIS A 260 -12.88 -18.56 -12.43
N LYS A 261 -12.57 -19.47 -13.36
CA LYS A 261 -13.26 -20.77 -13.40
C LYS A 261 -12.69 -21.89 -12.54
N ASN A 262 -11.45 -21.81 -12.04
CA ASN A 262 -10.84 -22.94 -11.33
C ASN A 262 -10.16 -22.55 -10.01
N LYS A 263 -10.93 -22.34 -8.93
CA LYS A 263 -10.47 -22.48 -7.53
C LYS A 263 -11.61 -22.99 -6.63
N THR A 264 -11.25 -23.83 -5.67
CA THR A 264 -12.12 -24.55 -4.73
C THR A 264 -13.06 -23.62 -3.94
N PRO A 265 -14.32 -24.05 -3.69
CA PRO A 265 -15.30 -23.26 -2.94
C PRO A 265 -15.03 -23.42 -1.43
N GLY A 266 -14.62 -22.35 -0.75
CA GLY A 266 -14.39 -22.41 0.69
C GLY A 266 -14.16 -21.11 1.44
N GLU A 267 -13.71 -20.02 0.79
CA GLU A 267 -13.28 -18.82 1.55
C GLU A 267 -13.61 -17.48 0.88
N TYR A 268 -14.57 -17.46 -0.04
CA TYR A 268 -15.10 -16.18 -0.52
C TYR A 268 -16.14 -15.67 0.48
N ARG A 269 -15.75 -14.72 1.34
CA ARG A 269 -16.74 -13.83 1.97
C ARG A 269 -17.29 -12.91 0.87
N THR A 270 -18.34 -13.35 0.20
CA THR A 270 -19.05 -12.62 -0.87
C THR A 270 -19.94 -11.53 -0.26
N GLY A 271 -19.32 -10.60 0.45
CA GLY A 271 -19.98 -9.48 1.14
C GLY A 271 -19.43 -8.13 0.67
N PRO A 272 -20.19 -7.03 0.81
CA PRO A 272 -19.67 -5.69 0.55
C PRO A 272 -18.36 -5.42 1.33
N ARG A 273 -17.40 -4.80 0.64
CA ARG A 273 -16.06 -4.53 1.17
C ARG A 273 -15.91 -3.07 1.57
N MET A 274 -15.36 -2.83 2.74
CA MET A 274 -14.93 -1.50 3.20
C MET A 274 -13.40 -1.47 3.20
N ILE A 275 -12.80 -0.56 2.43
CA ILE A 275 -11.36 -0.33 2.44
C ILE A 275 -11.08 0.94 3.25
N ALA A 276 -10.41 0.80 4.38
CA ALA A 276 -9.98 1.90 5.24
C ALA A 276 -8.48 2.13 5.08
N PHE A 277 -8.08 3.36 4.78
CA PHE A 277 -6.68 3.74 4.65
C PHE A 277 -6.30 4.83 5.66
N ILE A 278 -5.24 4.60 6.43
CA ILE A 278 -4.74 5.51 7.46
C ILE A 278 -3.41 6.12 7.01
N LEU A 279 -3.42 7.44 6.82
CA LEU A 279 -2.20 8.21 6.58
C LEU A 279 -1.40 8.37 7.86
N GLY A 280 -0.08 8.18 7.79
CA GLY A 280 0.82 8.35 8.94
C GLY A 280 1.05 7.08 9.75
N GLY A 281 0.44 5.95 9.37
CA GLY A 281 0.70 4.63 9.91
C GLY A 281 -0.46 4.06 10.72
N VAL A 282 -0.45 2.73 10.92
CA VAL A 282 -1.48 2.01 11.67
C VAL A 282 -0.86 1.24 12.84
N SER A 283 -1.51 1.29 14.00
CA SER A 283 -1.13 0.51 15.18
C SER A 283 -1.77 -0.89 15.16
N CYS A 284 -1.16 -1.84 15.87
CA CYS A 284 -1.75 -3.18 16.03
C CYS A 284 -3.16 -3.14 16.66
N SER A 285 -3.44 -2.13 17.49
CA SER A 285 -4.76 -1.94 18.10
C SER A 285 -5.83 -1.57 17.07
N GLU A 286 -5.48 -0.76 16.07
CA GLU A 286 -6.37 -0.38 14.97
C GLU A 286 -6.55 -1.53 13.98
N MET A 287 -5.48 -2.29 13.69
CA MET A 287 -5.58 -3.52 12.88
C MET A 287 -6.57 -4.51 13.50
N ARG A 288 -6.46 -4.76 14.81
CA ARG A 288 -7.38 -5.63 15.55
C ARG A 288 -8.85 -5.20 15.42
N CYS A 289 -9.11 -3.89 15.43
CA CYS A 289 -10.47 -3.37 15.28
C CYS A 289 -11.12 -3.77 13.96
N ALA A 290 -10.37 -3.80 12.86
CA ALA A 290 -10.89 -4.21 11.55
C ALA A 290 -11.35 -5.68 11.55
N TYR A 291 -10.59 -6.57 12.19
CA TYR A 291 -10.99 -7.97 12.37
C TYR A 291 -12.24 -8.11 13.24
N GLU A 292 -12.29 -7.40 14.37
CA GLU A 292 -13.45 -7.44 15.28
C GLU A 292 -14.73 -6.96 14.60
N VAL A 293 -14.68 -5.86 13.85
CA VAL A 293 -15.83 -5.32 13.10
C VAL A 293 -16.26 -6.30 12.01
N THR A 294 -15.31 -6.92 11.31
CA THR A 294 -15.63 -7.92 10.29
C THR A 294 -16.32 -9.14 10.90
N GLN A 295 -15.81 -9.64 12.03
CA GLN A 295 -16.40 -10.79 12.74
C GLN A 295 -17.79 -10.48 13.29
N ALA A 296 -17.98 -9.27 13.84
CA ALA A 296 -19.28 -8.83 14.35
C ALA A 296 -20.32 -8.65 13.23
N ASN A 297 -19.91 -8.13 12.07
CA ASN A 297 -20.87 -7.74 11.05
C ASN A 297 -21.11 -8.78 9.95
N GLY A 298 -20.31 -9.85 9.82
CA GLY A 298 -20.51 -11.09 9.04
C GLY A 298 -20.75 -10.97 7.52
N LYS A 299 -21.55 -9.99 7.12
CA LYS A 299 -21.89 -9.52 5.78
C LYS A 299 -20.84 -8.58 5.21
N TRP A 300 -20.12 -7.83 6.03
CA TRP A 300 -19.11 -6.85 5.58
C TRP A 300 -17.71 -7.38 5.80
N GLU A 301 -16.83 -7.15 4.84
CA GLU A 301 -15.40 -7.42 4.96
C GLU A 301 -14.64 -6.09 5.03
N VAL A 302 -13.94 -5.86 6.14
CA VAL A 302 -13.13 -4.64 6.32
C VAL A 302 -11.68 -4.95 5.98
N LEU A 303 -11.09 -4.18 5.07
CA LEU A 303 -9.66 -4.17 4.80
C LEU A 303 -9.09 -2.87 5.34
N ILE A 304 -8.08 -2.95 6.21
CA ILE A 304 -7.39 -1.78 6.76
C ILE A 304 -5.99 -1.72 6.19
N GLY A 305 -5.55 -0.53 5.81
CA GLY A 305 -4.17 -0.33 5.44
C GLY A 305 -3.65 1.04 5.80
N SER A 306 -2.35 1.19 5.66
CA SER A 306 -1.65 2.42 6.00
C SER A 306 -0.38 2.58 5.18
N THR A 307 0.28 3.71 5.37
CA THR A 307 1.61 3.93 4.80
C THR A 307 2.67 2.99 5.39
N HIS A 308 2.61 2.71 6.69
CA HIS A 308 3.48 1.76 7.38
C HIS A 308 2.83 1.27 8.69
N ILE A 309 3.39 0.22 9.29
CA ILE A 309 2.93 -0.29 10.59
C ILE A 309 3.71 0.41 11.70
N LEU A 310 2.97 1.05 12.60
CA LEU A 310 3.52 1.77 13.74
C LEU A 310 3.75 0.79 14.89
N THR A 311 5.02 0.66 15.28
CA THR A 311 5.40 0.06 16.56
C THR A 311 5.78 1.16 17.54
N PRO A 312 5.62 0.96 18.87
CA PRO A 312 6.01 1.97 19.85
C PRO A 312 7.48 2.42 19.68
N THR A 313 8.37 1.49 19.34
CA THR A 313 9.78 1.78 19.09
C THR A 313 9.97 2.67 17.87
N ASN A 314 9.35 2.32 16.73
CA ASN A 314 9.49 3.12 15.50
C ASN A 314 8.93 4.53 15.72
N PHE A 315 7.76 4.65 16.34
CA PHE A 315 7.16 5.94 16.64
C PHE A 315 8.05 6.82 17.53
N LEU A 316 8.66 6.25 18.59
CA LEU A 316 9.60 6.99 19.44
C LEU A 316 10.89 7.37 18.70
N MET A 317 11.32 6.56 17.72
CA MET A 317 12.47 6.90 16.86
C MET A 317 12.11 8.05 15.93
N ASP A 318 10.93 8.03 15.32
CA ASP A 318 10.45 9.10 14.44
C ASP A 318 10.31 10.43 15.20
N LEU A 319 9.77 10.40 16.42
CA LEU A 319 9.67 11.59 17.28
C LEU A 319 11.02 12.14 17.75
N ARG A 320 12.09 11.33 17.73
CA ARG A 320 13.44 11.79 18.08
C ARG A 320 14.01 12.73 17.02
N HIS A 321 13.43 12.77 15.82
CA HIS A 321 13.92 13.58 14.73
C HIS A 321 13.93 15.09 15.11
N PRO A 322 14.99 15.85 14.77
CA PRO A 322 15.12 17.27 15.13
C PRO A 322 13.88 18.13 14.79
N ASP A 323 13.26 17.87 13.64
CA ASP A 323 12.02 18.53 13.20
C ASP A 323 10.87 18.51 14.22
N PHE A 324 10.84 17.54 15.15
CA PHE A 324 9.82 17.43 16.20
C PHE A 324 10.33 17.87 17.58
N ARG A 325 11.61 18.24 17.72
CA ARG A 325 12.22 18.67 18.99
C ARG A 325 12.14 20.19 19.20
N GLU A 326 11.99 20.98 18.14
CA GLU A 326 11.83 22.44 18.25
C GLU A 326 10.43 22.80 18.78
N SER A 327 10.29 22.75 20.11
CA SER A 327 9.12 23.16 20.90
C SER A 327 8.92 24.69 20.94
N SER A 328 9.37 25.46 19.95
CA SER A 328 9.26 26.92 19.94
C SER A 328 7.85 27.44 19.65
N ARG A 329 6.85 26.55 19.47
CA ARG A 329 5.50 26.93 19.01
C ARG A 329 4.33 26.48 19.89
N VAL A 330 4.58 25.86 21.05
CA VAL A 330 3.50 25.55 22.00
C VAL A 330 3.59 26.50 23.19
N THR A 331 3.16 27.74 23.00
CA THR A 331 2.81 28.62 24.12
C THR A 331 1.39 28.28 24.58
N PHE A 332 1.29 27.78 25.81
CA PHE A 332 0.01 27.69 26.52
C PHE A 332 -0.29 29.08 27.08
N GLU A 333 -0.89 29.96 26.29
CA GLU A 333 -1.55 31.15 26.86
C GLU A 333 -2.86 30.69 27.49
N ASP A 334 -2.83 30.37 28.79
CA ASP A 334 -4.03 30.35 29.62
C ASP A 334 -4.58 31.79 29.66
N GLN A 335 -5.68 32.04 28.95
CA GLN A 335 -6.45 33.26 29.18
C GLN A 335 -7.03 33.18 30.58
N ALA A 336 -6.43 33.95 31.50
CA ALA A 336 -7.01 34.19 32.82
C ALA A 336 -8.45 34.71 32.66
N PRO A 337 -9.39 34.26 33.52
CA PRO A 337 -10.76 34.75 33.47
C PRO A 337 -10.77 36.25 33.75
N LYS A 338 -11.49 37.00 32.91
CA LYS A 338 -11.76 38.41 33.17
C LYS A 338 -12.69 38.48 34.39
N GLU A 339 -12.17 38.98 35.51
CA GLU A 339 -13.00 39.49 36.59
C GLU A 339 -13.74 40.76 36.11
N GLU A 340 -14.96 40.91 36.63
CA GLU A 340 -16.06 41.80 36.19
C GLU A 340 -15.71 43.28 35.99
#